data_AF-A0AAP2PAK9-F1
#
_entry.id   AF-A0AAP2PAK9-F1
#
_cell.length_a   1.000
_cell.length_b   1.000
_cell.length_c   1.000
_cell.angle_alpha   90.00
_cell.angle_beta   90.00
_cell.angle_gamma   90.00
#
_symmetry.space_group_name_H-M   'P 1'
#
loop_
_entity.id
_entity.type
_entity.pdbx_description
1 polymer ?
#
loop_
_entity_poly.entity_id
_entity_poly.type
_entity_poly.pdbx_seq_one_letter_code
_entity_poly.pdbx_strand_id
1 'polypeptide(L)'
;MRRAIGVLGMLGAGLTVALVFVSTLALTWPLTTLGPRAAVAHDVTLAAPSGTLVAGRVARIAWRAAGWPLALGPLDWQLAWPGRLTLTLGEGSGAWHARGAWHGLDTHWTLSGGGLDALDLSRLPLALAGRWEGQLKVTLRGTRCLASHGALTASSVTLLAPTRVELGHAKLQLTCRGGTPELRLNLEQGQALALALTLDPDNRQGELRGRIADSHPLAEWRRRLDPDARGERIEQRFRW
;
A
#
# COMPACT_ATOMS: atom_id res chain seq x y z
N MET A 1 27.08 -12.49 6.00
CA MET A 1 26.42 -11.25 6.47
C MET A 1 25.30 -10.79 5.51
N ARG A 2 24.35 -11.67 5.15
CA ARG A 2 23.29 -11.41 4.15
C ARG A 2 21.86 -11.73 4.63
N ARG A 3 21.67 -12.08 5.90
CA ARG A 3 20.39 -12.60 6.43
C ARG A 3 19.62 -11.63 7.34
N ALA A 4 20.26 -10.59 7.89
CA ALA A 4 19.63 -9.64 8.82
C ALA A 4 18.82 -8.51 8.13
N ILE A 5 19.07 -8.24 6.84
CA ILE A 5 18.36 -7.20 6.07
C ILE A 5 16.91 -7.60 5.76
N GLY A 6 16.58 -8.90 5.81
CA GLY A 6 15.29 -9.41 5.36
C GLY A 6 14.11 -9.13 6.28
N VAL A 7 14.33 -8.78 7.55
CA VAL A 7 13.30 -8.93 8.59
C VAL A 7 12.84 -7.61 9.19
N LEU A 8 13.71 -6.61 9.36
CA LEU A 8 13.23 -5.24 9.67
C LEU A 8 12.56 -4.59 8.44
N GLY A 9 12.94 -5.07 7.26
CA GLY A 9 12.17 -4.94 6.05
C GLY A 9 10.77 -5.57 6.12
N MET A 10 10.39 -6.45 7.06
CA MET A 10 9.06 -7.11 7.08
C MET A 10 7.93 -6.29 7.71
N LEU A 11 8.21 -5.47 8.74
CA LEU A 11 7.20 -4.55 9.31
C LEU A 11 7.02 -3.32 8.41
N GLY A 12 8.14 -2.84 7.87
CA GLY A 12 8.18 -1.86 6.79
C GLY A 12 7.54 -2.39 5.52
N ALA A 13 7.83 -3.62 5.09
CA ALA A 13 7.32 -4.23 3.84
C ALA A 13 5.89 -4.71 3.93
N GLY A 14 5.31 -5.12 5.07
CA GLY A 14 3.88 -5.42 5.10
C GLY A 14 3.05 -4.17 4.80
N LEU A 15 3.45 -3.06 5.42
CA LEU A 15 2.83 -1.75 5.28
C LEU A 15 3.21 -1.09 3.94
N THR A 16 4.48 -1.11 3.55
CA THR A 16 4.99 -0.69 2.24
C THR A 16 4.36 -1.53 1.16
N VAL A 17 4.34 -2.85 1.23
CA VAL A 17 3.79 -3.70 0.16
C VAL A 17 2.29 -3.55 0.11
N ALA A 18 1.50 -3.54 1.18
CA ALA A 18 0.06 -3.31 1.08
C ALA A 18 -0.27 -1.92 0.49
N LEU A 19 0.55 -0.92 0.81
CA LEU A 19 0.25 0.47 0.56
C LEU A 19 0.92 1.00 -0.74
N VAL A 20 2.12 0.51 -1.08
CA VAL A 20 2.67 0.42 -2.45
C VAL A 20 1.73 -0.40 -3.28
N PHE A 21 1.15 -1.48 -2.82
CA PHE A 21 0.28 -2.29 -3.65
C PHE A 21 -1.05 -1.59 -3.94
N VAL A 22 -1.73 -1.00 -2.93
CA VAL A 22 -2.90 -0.14 -3.17
C VAL A 22 -2.53 1.06 -4.05
N SER A 23 -1.33 1.64 -3.85
CA SER A 23 -0.84 2.75 -4.66
C SER A 23 -0.40 2.33 -6.05
N THR A 24 0.20 1.17 -6.25
CA THR A 24 0.67 0.58 -7.51
C THR A 24 -0.54 0.10 -8.27
N LEU A 25 -1.54 -0.49 -7.62
CA LEU A 25 -2.80 -0.84 -8.24
C LEU A 25 -3.60 0.43 -8.63
N ALA A 26 -3.47 1.54 -7.89
CA ALA A 26 -4.04 2.84 -8.28
C ALA A 26 -3.21 3.59 -9.35
N LEU A 27 -1.88 3.45 -9.38
CA LEU A 27 -0.94 4.22 -10.21
C LEU A 27 -0.47 3.47 -11.47
N THR A 28 -0.44 2.13 -11.45
CA THR A 28 0.05 1.28 -12.57
C THR A 28 -1.04 0.55 -13.33
N TRP A 29 -2.29 0.48 -12.83
CA TRP A 29 -3.41 -0.02 -13.65
C TRP A 29 -3.66 0.81 -14.92
N PRO A 30 -3.52 2.15 -14.98
CA PRO A 30 -3.67 2.84 -16.28
C PRO A 30 -2.55 2.51 -17.29
N LEU A 31 -1.46 1.85 -16.88
CA LEU A 31 -0.30 1.63 -17.74
C LEU A 31 -0.32 0.27 -18.46
N THR A 32 -1.21 -0.64 -18.10
CA THR A 32 -1.32 -1.97 -18.76
C THR A 32 -2.51 -2.09 -19.70
N THR A 33 -3.37 -1.07 -19.79
CA THR A 33 -4.60 -1.12 -20.60
C THR A 33 -4.40 -0.95 -22.12
N LEU A 34 -3.17 -0.83 -22.63
CA LEU A 34 -2.93 -0.62 -24.07
C LEU A 34 -1.70 -1.36 -24.64
N GLY A 35 -1.40 -2.58 -24.18
CA GLY A 35 -0.40 -3.42 -24.86
C GLY A 35 -0.53 -4.91 -24.59
N PRO A 36 -0.27 -5.79 -25.57
CA PRO A 36 -0.29 -7.26 -25.42
C PRO A 36 0.89 -7.81 -24.58
N ARG A 37 1.54 -6.96 -23.79
CA ARG A 37 2.61 -7.29 -22.84
C ARG A 37 2.23 -6.84 -21.43
N ALA A 38 0.97 -7.04 -21.06
CA ALA A 38 0.60 -7.12 -19.65
C ALA A 38 1.29 -8.37 -19.07
N ALA A 39 2.54 -8.21 -18.66
CA ALA A 39 3.19 -9.12 -17.73
C ALA A 39 2.40 -9.01 -16.42
N VAL A 40 1.25 -9.68 -16.36
CA VAL A 40 0.76 -10.23 -15.10
C VAL A 40 1.97 -10.98 -14.57
N ALA A 41 2.61 -10.43 -13.53
CA ALA A 41 3.80 -11.05 -12.96
C ALA A 41 3.46 -12.53 -12.75
N HIS A 42 4.38 -13.44 -13.09
CA HIS A 42 4.09 -14.88 -13.15
C HIS A 42 3.55 -15.45 -11.81
N ASP A 43 3.66 -14.66 -10.75
CA ASP A 43 3.23 -14.95 -9.39
C ASP A 43 1.83 -14.43 -9.03
N VAL A 44 1.07 -13.83 -9.96
CA VAL A 44 -0.28 -13.30 -9.70
C VAL A 44 -1.34 -14.27 -10.22
N THR A 45 -2.21 -14.72 -9.32
CA THR A 45 -3.36 -15.57 -9.64
C THR A 45 -4.67 -14.82 -9.41
N LEU A 46 -5.54 -14.87 -10.42
CA LEU A 46 -6.91 -14.35 -10.34
C LEU A 46 -7.84 -15.51 -10.03
N ALA A 47 -8.57 -15.44 -8.92
CA ALA A 47 -9.56 -16.44 -8.53
C ALA A 47 -10.98 -15.93 -8.83
N ALA A 48 -11.73 -16.78 -9.54
CA ALA A 48 -13.10 -16.52 -10.00
C ALA A 48 -13.28 -15.15 -10.70
N PRO A 49 -12.55 -14.86 -11.78
CA PRO A 49 -12.84 -13.71 -12.63
C PRO A 49 -14.22 -13.88 -13.29
N SER A 50 -15.00 -12.80 -13.36
CA SER A 50 -16.30 -12.77 -14.01
C SER A 50 -16.59 -11.43 -14.66
N GLY A 51 -17.53 -11.41 -15.62
CA GLY A 51 -17.91 -10.22 -16.38
C GLY A 51 -17.08 -9.99 -17.63
N THR A 52 -16.85 -8.72 -17.97
CA THR A 52 -16.18 -8.25 -19.20
C THR A 52 -15.03 -7.31 -18.87
N LEU A 53 -14.23 -6.94 -19.88
CA LEU A 53 -13.21 -5.90 -19.71
C LEU A 53 -13.80 -4.54 -19.35
N VAL A 54 -15.04 -4.25 -19.78
CA VAL A 54 -15.73 -3.00 -19.51
C VAL A 54 -16.32 -2.99 -18.10
N ALA A 55 -16.92 -4.08 -17.66
CA ALA A 55 -17.46 -4.23 -16.32
C ALA A 55 -17.22 -5.65 -15.86
N GLY A 56 -16.41 -5.82 -14.83
CA GLY A 56 -16.01 -7.14 -14.37
C GLY A 56 -15.64 -7.15 -12.90
N ARG A 57 -15.43 -8.36 -12.41
CA ARG A 57 -15.15 -8.64 -11.01
C ARG A 57 -14.09 -9.73 -10.94
N VAL A 58 -13.25 -9.64 -9.93
CA VAL A 58 -12.39 -10.73 -9.48
C VAL A 58 -12.65 -10.94 -8.00
N ALA A 59 -13.07 -12.14 -7.63
CA ALA A 59 -13.38 -12.45 -6.24
C ALA A 59 -12.13 -12.34 -5.35
N ARG A 60 -10.95 -12.71 -5.89
CA ARG A 60 -9.69 -12.63 -5.17
C ARG A 60 -8.50 -12.56 -6.12
N ILE A 61 -7.59 -11.64 -5.84
CA ILE A 61 -6.28 -11.54 -6.49
C ILE A 61 -5.23 -11.97 -5.47
N ALA A 62 -4.48 -13.01 -5.77
CA ALA A 62 -3.42 -13.52 -4.91
C ALA A 62 -2.06 -13.40 -5.59
N TRP A 63 -1.04 -13.14 -4.79
CA TRP A 63 0.35 -12.94 -5.23
C TRP A 63 1.23 -13.89 -4.44
N ARG A 64 2.21 -14.49 -5.11
CA ARG A 64 3.27 -15.28 -4.48
C ARG A 64 4.63 -14.65 -4.73
N ALA A 65 4.81 -13.40 -4.32
CA ALA A 65 6.11 -12.75 -4.39
C ALA A 65 7.02 -13.33 -3.30
N ALA A 66 8.11 -14.01 -3.68
CA ALA A 66 9.18 -14.45 -2.78
C ALA A 66 8.73 -15.13 -1.47
N GLY A 67 7.67 -15.96 -1.53
CA GLY A 67 7.15 -16.68 -0.36
C GLY A 67 6.12 -15.91 0.49
N TRP A 68 5.67 -14.73 0.07
CA TRP A 68 4.63 -13.95 0.74
C TRP A 68 3.28 -14.12 0.05
N PRO A 69 2.37 -14.96 0.60
CA PRO A 69 1.05 -15.16 0.04
C PRO A 69 0.15 -13.98 0.42
N LEU A 70 0.23 -12.90 -0.34
CA LEU A 70 -0.73 -11.81 -0.22
C LEU A 70 -1.99 -12.18 -0.99
N ALA A 71 -3.15 -11.72 -0.52
CA ALA A 71 -4.36 -11.74 -1.31
C ALA A 71 -5.24 -10.54 -0.99
N LEU A 72 -6.08 -10.17 -1.94
CA LEU A 72 -7.05 -9.09 -1.78
C LEU A 72 -8.27 -9.36 -2.63
N GLY A 73 -9.39 -8.83 -2.18
CA GLY A 73 -10.62 -8.92 -2.91
C GLY A 73 -11.84 -8.86 -2.00
N PRO A 74 -13.04 -8.82 -2.60
CA PRO A 74 -13.27 -8.77 -4.04
C PRO A 74 -12.83 -7.44 -4.66
N LEU A 75 -12.50 -7.47 -5.95
CA LEU A 75 -12.26 -6.28 -6.74
C LEU A 75 -13.29 -6.21 -7.86
N ASP A 76 -14.06 -5.15 -7.90
CA ASP A 76 -14.99 -4.83 -8.98
C ASP A 76 -14.45 -3.63 -9.78
N TRP A 77 -14.62 -3.66 -11.10
CA TRP A 77 -14.29 -2.52 -11.97
C TRP A 77 -15.39 -2.21 -12.96
N GLN A 78 -15.48 -0.93 -13.31
CA GLN A 78 -16.34 -0.43 -14.36
C GLN A 78 -15.65 0.67 -15.16
N LEU A 79 -15.53 0.45 -16.46
CA LEU A 79 -15.01 1.36 -17.46
C LEU A 79 -16.20 2.00 -18.18
N ALA A 80 -16.41 3.30 -17.98
CA ALA A 80 -17.38 4.09 -18.70
C ALA A 80 -16.68 4.88 -19.81
N TRP A 81 -17.15 4.73 -21.05
CA TRP A 81 -16.66 5.52 -22.16
C TRP A 81 -17.31 6.91 -22.18
N PRO A 82 -16.57 7.99 -22.51
CA PRO A 82 -15.13 8.03 -22.78
C PRO A 82 -14.30 8.14 -21.48
N GLY A 83 -13.32 7.25 -21.32
CA GLY A 83 -12.20 7.44 -20.40
C GLY A 83 -12.56 7.67 -18.93
N ARG A 84 -13.41 6.86 -18.32
CA ARG A 84 -13.58 6.82 -16.86
C ARG A 84 -13.51 5.39 -16.34
N LEU A 85 -12.69 5.13 -15.34
CA LEU A 85 -12.55 3.83 -14.68
C LEU A 85 -12.89 3.98 -13.19
N THR A 86 -13.82 3.18 -12.70
CA THR A 86 -14.11 3.05 -11.27
C THR A 86 -13.66 1.67 -10.82
N LEU A 87 -12.93 1.62 -9.71
CA LEU A 87 -12.47 0.41 -9.03
C LEU A 87 -13.03 0.42 -7.61
N THR A 88 -13.55 -0.72 -7.17
CA THR A 88 -13.97 -0.93 -5.78
C THR A 88 -13.29 -2.18 -5.25
N LEU A 89 -12.56 -2.06 -4.14
CA LEU A 89 -11.83 -3.15 -3.52
C LEU A 89 -12.38 -3.39 -2.10
N GLY A 90 -12.86 -4.61 -1.83
CA GLY A 90 -13.55 -4.98 -0.60
C GLY A 90 -15.07 -4.91 -0.73
N GLU A 91 -15.78 -5.14 0.38
CA GLU A 91 -17.24 -5.17 0.42
C GLU A 91 -17.82 -4.17 1.44
N GLY A 92 -19.07 -3.79 1.22
CA GLY A 92 -19.83 -2.98 2.17
C GLY A 92 -19.24 -1.58 2.42
N SER A 93 -19.48 -1.07 3.62
CA SER A 93 -19.08 0.28 4.04
C SER A 93 -17.57 0.44 4.33
N GLY A 94 -16.81 -0.66 4.22
CA GLY A 94 -15.35 -0.68 4.35
C GLY A 94 -14.62 -0.73 3.01
N ALA A 95 -15.32 -0.74 1.88
CA ALA A 95 -14.66 -0.85 0.59
C ALA A 95 -13.80 0.38 0.25
N TRP A 96 -12.64 0.12 -0.36
CA TRP A 96 -11.82 1.13 -0.99
C TRP A 96 -12.41 1.50 -2.34
N HIS A 97 -12.31 2.78 -2.70
CA HIS A 97 -12.76 3.26 -4.00
C HIS A 97 -11.67 4.03 -4.71
N ALA A 98 -11.35 3.64 -5.94
CA ALA A 98 -10.50 4.42 -6.83
C ALA A 98 -11.27 4.83 -8.09
N ARG A 99 -11.08 6.07 -8.53
CA ARG A 99 -11.67 6.60 -9.77
C ARG A 99 -10.58 7.21 -10.61
N GLY A 100 -10.40 6.72 -11.82
CA GLY A 100 -9.52 7.25 -12.85
C GLY A 100 -10.34 7.92 -13.95
N ALA A 101 -9.89 9.08 -14.43
CA ALA A 101 -10.44 9.71 -15.63
C ALA A 101 -9.30 10.15 -16.56
N TRP A 102 -9.47 9.93 -17.85
CA TRP A 102 -8.52 10.36 -18.89
C TRP A 102 -9.02 11.64 -19.56
N HIS A 103 -8.17 12.67 -19.59
CA HIS A 103 -8.42 13.95 -20.26
C HIS A 103 -7.22 14.27 -21.17
N GLY A 104 -7.33 13.90 -22.44
CA GLY A 104 -6.20 13.97 -23.38
C GLY A 104 -5.09 13.00 -22.97
N LEU A 105 -3.90 13.52 -22.68
CA LEU A 105 -2.75 12.75 -22.19
C LEU A 105 -2.66 12.68 -20.66
N ASP A 106 -3.52 13.44 -19.96
CA ASP A 106 -3.50 13.55 -18.52
C ASP A 106 -4.51 12.55 -17.92
N THR A 107 -4.14 11.98 -16.78
CA THR A 107 -4.99 11.06 -16.02
C THR A 107 -5.18 11.59 -14.62
N HIS A 108 -6.43 11.60 -14.16
CA HIS A 108 -6.81 12.07 -12.83
C HIS A 108 -7.33 10.89 -12.03
N TRP A 109 -6.68 10.63 -10.91
CA TRP A 109 -6.99 9.56 -9.99
C TRP A 109 -7.49 10.12 -8.68
N THR A 110 -8.57 9.56 -8.15
CA THR A 110 -9.05 9.81 -6.80
C THR A 110 -9.18 8.49 -6.08
N LEU A 111 -8.40 8.31 -5.02
CA LEU A 111 -8.48 7.18 -4.09
C LEU A 111 -9.19 7.65 -2.81
N SER A 112 -10.19 6.90 -2.37
CA SER A 112 -10.94 7.15 -1.12
C SER A 112 -10.70 6.01 -0.15
N GLY A 113 -10.60 6.35 1.14
CA GLY A 113 -10.25 5.41 2.19
C GLY A 113 -11.26 4.28 2.36
N GLY A 114 -10.75 3.13 2.81
CA GLY A 114 -11.50 1.94 3.16
C GLY A 114 -10.85 1.20 4.34
N GLY A 115 -11.38 0.04 4.69
CA GLY A 115 -10.83 -0.82 5.72
C GLY A 115 -9.73 -1.73 5.20
N LEU A 116 -8.81 -2.13 6.07
CA LEU A 116 -7.77 -3.11 5.73
C LEU A 116 -8.29 -4.56 5.66
N ASP A 117 -9.56 -4.79 5.96
CA ASP A 117 -10.26 -6.07 5.80
C ASP A 117 -10.37 -6.52 4.33
N ALA A 118 -10.27 -5.59 3.38
CA ALA A 118 -10.16 -5.91 1.95
C ALA A 118 -8.84 -6.61 1.57
N LEU A 119 -7.85 -6.60 2.47
CA LEU A 119 -6.58 -7.32 2.33
C LEU A 119 -6.67 -8.62 3.12
N ASP A 120 -6.62 -9.76 2.44
CA ASP A 120 -6.51 -11.06 3.08
C ASP A 120 -5.05 -11.31 3.49
N LEU A 121 -4.79 -10.93 4.75
CA LEU A 121 -3.52 -11.13 5.44
C LEU A 121 -3.52 -12.42 6.28
N SER A 122 -4.55 -13.28 6.19
CA SER A 122 -4.69 -14.49 7.03
C SER A 122 -3.54 -15.49 6.89
N ARG A 123 -2.84 -15.44 5.75
CA ARG A 123 -1.68 -16.29 5.46
C ARG A 123 -0.35 -15.66 5.86
N LEU A 124 -0.38 -14.43 6.39
CA LEU A 124 0.78 -13.79 6.97
C LEU A 124 0.76 -13.97 8.49
N PRO A 125 1.93 -14.10 9.13
CA PRO A 125 2.02 -14.15 10.60
C PRO A 125 1.66 -12.81 11.27
N LEU A 126 1.36 -11.78 10.46
CA LEU A 126 1.11 -10.41 10.84
C LEU A 126 -0.07 -9.89 10.00
N ALA A 127 -1.18 -9.54 10.65
CA ALA A 127 -2.29 -8.85 10.00
C ALA A 127 -2.38 -7.40 10.52
N LEU A 128 -2.90 -6.49 9.72
CA LEU A 128 -3.15 -5.11 10.12
C LEU A 128 -4.65 -4.86 10.09
N ALA A 129 -5.15 -4.21 11.13
CA ALA A 129 -6.50 -3.67 11.18
C ALA A 129 -6.43 -2.15 11.23
N GLY A 130 -7.36 -1.50 10.55
CA GLY A 130 -7.46 -0.05 10.52
C GLY A 130 -8.48 0.40 9.48
N ARG A 131 -9.15 1.51 9.78
CA ARG A 131 -10.06 2.17 8.84
C ARG A 131 -9.42 3.44 8.35
N TRP A 132 -9.26 3.54 7.04
CA TRP A 132 -8.74 4.72 6.38
C TRP A 132 -9.87 5.61 5.92
N GLU A 133 -9.71 6.89 6.14
CA GLU A 133 -10.66 7.94 5.81
C GLU A 133 -9.97 9.05 5.04
N GLY A 134 -10.77 9.87 4.36
CA GLY A 134 -10.26 10.93 3.49
C GLY A 134 -10.08 10.48 2.04
N GLN A 135 -9.36 11.31 1.29
CA GLN A 135 -9.17 11.14 -0.14
C GLN A 135 -7.78 11.59 -0.57
N LEU A 136 -7.21 10.86 -1.50
CA LEU A 136 -5.98 11.21 -2.21
C LEU A 136 -6.30 11.43 -3.68
N LYS A 137 -6.00 12.61 -4.19
CA LYS A 137 -6.16 12.98 -5.61
C LYS A 137 -4.79 13.11 -6.25
N VAL A 138 -4.61 12.52 -7.42
CA VAL A 138 -3.34 12.53 -8.16
C VAL A 138 -3.61 12.80 -9.63
N THR A 139 -2.83 13.69 -10.22
CA THR A 139 -2.82 13.96 -11.66
C THR A 139 -1.50 13.49 -12.23
N LEU A 140 -1.56 12.64 -13.25
CA LEU A 140 -0.40 12.08 -13.94
C LEU A 140 -0.44 12.43 -15.43
N ARG A 141 0.72 12.51 -16.07
CA ARG A 141 0.90 12.49 -17.53
C ARG A 141 1.82 11.34 -17.89
N GLY A 142 1.27 10.26 -18.44
CA GLY A 142 1.98 8.98 -18.49
C GLY A 142 2.35 8.53 -17.07
N THR A 143 3.65 8.37 -16.80
CA THR A 143 4.18 8.06 -15.45
C THR A 143 4.51 9.30 -14.62
N ARG A 144 4.56 10.50 -15.23
CA ARG A 144 4.98 11.71 -14.55
C ARG A 144 3.87 12.24 -13.63
N CYS A 145 4.19 12.38 -12.35
CA CYS A 145 3.36 13.03 -11.34
C CYS A 145 3.32 14.54 -11.56
N LEU A 146 2.17 15.09 -11.94
CA LEU A 146 1.98 16.53 -12.14
C LEU A 146 1.52 17.23 -10.85
N ALA A 147 0.55 16.63 -10.16
CA ALA A 147 0.01 17.17 -8.92
C ALA A 147 -0.54 16.06 -8.04
N SER A 148 -0.49 16.27 -6.72
CA SER A 148 -1.14 15.41 -5.74
C SER A 148 -1.71 16.24 -4.61
N HIS A 149 -2.89 15.85 -4.11
CA HIS A 149 -3.63 16.59 -3.11
C HIS A 149 -4.35 15.63 -2.15
N GLY A 150 -4.52 16.09 -0.91
CA GLY A 150 -5.22 15.34 0.12
C GLY A 150 -4.33 14.33 0.84
N ALA A 151 -4.98 13.48 1.62
CA ALA A 151 -4.37 12.45 2.44
C ALA A 151 -5.42 11.40 2.78
N LEU A 152 -4.93 10.21 3.09
CA LEU A 152 -5.72 9.18 3.76
C LEU A 152 -5.22 9.09 5.20
N THR A 153 -6.14 9.03 6.16
CA THR A 153 -5.81 8.97 7.58
C THR A 153 -6.54 7.82 8.25
N ALA A 154 -5.87 7.13 9.16
CA ALA A 154 -6.48 6.17 10.07
C ALA A 154 -6.31 6.67 11.50
N SER A 155 -7.41 6.70 12.26
CA SER A 155 -7.40 7.12 13.66
C SER A 155 -6.77 6.08 14.59
N SER A 156 -6.90 4.81 14.25
CA SER A 156 -6.20 3.70 14.90
C SER A 156 -5.82 2.67 13.86
N VAL A 157 -4.57 2.23 13.94
CA VAL A 157 -4.05 1.07 13.24
C VAL A 157 -3.55 0.10 14.29
N THR A 158 -3.96 -1.16 14.18
CA THR A 158 -3.57 -2.22 15.11
C THR A 158 -2.85 -3.31 14.32
N LEU A 159 -1.69 -3.73 14.83
CA LEU A 159 -1.04 -4.95 14.39
C LEU A 159 -1.65 -6.14 15.11
N LEU A 160 -2.25 -7.03 14.33
CA LEU A 160 -2.77 -8.33 14.72
C LEU A 160 -1.66 -9.38 14.51
N ALA A 161 -0.67 -9.39 15.40
CA ALA A 161 0.25 -10.52 15.62
C ALA A 161 -0.23 -11.27 16.88
N PRO A 162 0.36 -12.39 17.38
CA PRO A 162 -0.30 -13.18 18.44
C PRO A 162 -0.68 -12.35 19.67
N THR A 163 0.03 -11.24 19.90
CA THR A 163 -0.44 -10.13 20.74
C THR A 163 -0.85 -8.94 19.87
N ARG A 164 -2.03 -8.35 20.15
CA ARG A 164 -2.46 -7.09 19.51
C ARG A 164 -1.55 -5.95 19.95
N VAL A 165 -1.02 -5.21 18.98
CA VAL A 165 -0.19 -4.03 19.24
C VAL A 165 -0.82 -2.82 18.57
N GLU A 166 -1.26 -1.86 19.37
CA GLU A 166 -1.74 -0.58 18.88
C GLU A 166 -0.57 0.22 18.28
N LEU A 167 -0.75 0.67 17.05
CA LEU A 167 0.23 1.50 16.33
C LEU A 167 -0.18 2.98 16.28
N GLY A 168 -1.39 3.30 16.73
CA GLY A 168 -1.90 4.66 16.81
C GLY A 168 -2.39 5.21 15.47
N HIS A 169 -2.18 6.50 15.25
CA HIS A 169 -2.66 7.23 14.09
C HIS A 169 -1.75 7.00 12.89
N ALA A 170 -2.35 6.79 11.72
CA ALA A 170 -1.61 6.71 10.46
C ALA A 170 -2.05 7.80 9.49
N LYS A 171 -1.10 8.30 8.70
CA LYS A 171 -1.36 9.27 7.64
C LYS A 171 -0.57 8.91 6.39
N LEU A 172 -1.29 8.70 5.30
CA LEU A 172 -0.77 8.42 3.98
C LEU A 172 -0.97 9.62 3.07
N GLN A 173 0.12 10.04 2.42
CA GLN A 173 0.15 11.10 1.44
C GLN A 173 0.98 10.68 0.22
N LEU A 174 0.68 11.28 -0.92
CA LEU A 174 1.53 11.22 -2.10
C LEU A 174 1.97 12.63 -2.43
N THR A 175 3.23 12.80 -2.78
CA THR A 175 3.82 14.08 -3.19
C THR A 175 4.46 13.93 -4.56
N CYS A 176 4.31 14.92 -5.43
CA CYS A 176 5.04 14.96 -6.69
C CYS A 176 6.33 15.77 -6.51
N ARG A 177 7.51 15.13 -6.56
CA ARG A 177 8.82 15.81 -6.52
C ARG A 177 9.50 15.67 -7.89
N GLY A 178 9.68 16.79 -8.60
CA GLY A 178 10.38 16.80 -9.89
C GLY A 178 9.69 15.98 -11.00
N GLY A 179 8.43 15.58 -10.81
CA GLY A 179 7.72 14.67 -11.71
C GLY A 179 7.66 13.21 -11.25
N THR A 180 8.37 12.85 -10.19
CA THR A 180 8.33 11.51 -9.58
C THR A 180 7.32 11.50 -8.42
N PRO A 181 6.41 10.51 -8.36
CA PRO A 181 5.54 10.34 -7.20
C PRO A 181 6.34 9.77 -6.02
N GLU A 182 6.32 10.44 -4.87
CA GLU A 182 6.88 9.95 -3.61
C GLU A 182 5.72 9.69 -2.64
N LEU A 183 5.59 8.43 -2.21
CA LEU A 183 4.57 7.99 -1.27
C LEU A 183 5.13 8.11 0.14
N ARG A 184 4.39 8.78 1.03
CA ARG A 184 4.78 8.97 2.43
C ARG A 184 3.71 8.47 3.37
N LEU A 185 4.12 7.63 4.29
CA LEU A 185 3.29 7.09 5.35
C LEU A 185 3.91 7.42 6.70
N ASN A 186 3.17 8.14 7.53
CA ASN A 186 3.54 8.40 8.91
C ASN A 186 2.64 7.57 9.84
N LEU A 187 3.21 7.07 10.93
CA LEU A 187 2.55 6.27 11.94
C LEU A 187 2.99 6.75 13.32
N GLU A 188 2.04 7.16 14.15
CA GLU A 188 2.33 7.88 15.40
C GLU A 188 1.43 7.40 16.54
N GLN A 189 2.05 7.11 17.68
CA GLN A 189 1.38 6.80 18.94
C GLN A 189 2.03 7.61 20.07
N GLY A 190 1.64 8.88 20.18
CA GLY A 190 2.16 9.80 21.19
C GLY A 190 3.69 9.81 21.25
N GLN A 191 4.23 9.62 22.46
CA GLN A 191 5.68 9.51 22.68
C GLN A 191 6.19 8.06 22.63
N ALA A 192 5.35 7.07 22.32
CA ALA A 192 5.77 5.67 22.29
C ALA A 192 6.22 5.23 20.89
N LEU A 193 5.64 5.79 19.84
CA LEU A 193 5.92 5.41 18.45
C LEU A 193 5.83 6.62 17.52
N ALA A 194 6.83 6.80 16.66
CA ALA A 194 6.78 7.75 15.55
C ALA A 194 7.62 7.21 14.39
N LEU A 195 6.96 6.68 13.36
CA LEU A 195 7.60 6.10 12.18
C LEU A 195 7.17 6.86 10.93
N ALA A 196 8.11 7.09 10.02
CA ALA A 196 7.91 7.68 8.71
C ALA A 196 8.52 6.75 7.67
N LEU A 197 7.69 6.32 6.73
CA LEU A 197 8.05 5.50 5.59
C LEU A 197 7.89 6.32 4.32
N THR A 198 8.96 6.44 3.55
CA THR A 198 8.97 7.11 2.26
C THR A 198 9.32 6.11 1.17
N LEU A 199 8.60 6.15 0.06
CA LEU A 199 8.74 5.20 -1.03
C LEU A 199 8.78 5.93 -2.36
N ASP A 200 9.80 5.61 -3.14
CA ASP A 200 9.97 6.00 -4.52
C ASP A 200 9.69 4.77 -5.40
N PRO A 201 8.49 4.65 -5.97
CA PRO A 201 8.09 3.50 -6.78
C PRO A 201 8.83 3.44 -8.12
N ASP A 202 9.27 4.58 -8.68
CA ASP A 202 9.98 4.62 -9.96
C ASP A 202 11.38 4.03 -9.80
N ASN A 203 12.06 4.36 -8.70
CA ASN A 203 13.40 3.88 -8.39
C ASN A 203 13.42 2.58 -7.58
N ARG A 204 12.24 2.09 -7.16
CA ARG A 204 12.04 0.97 -6.23
C ARG A 204 12.90 1.10 -4.97
N GLN A 205 12.88 2.30 -4.40
CA GLN A 205 13.67 2.67 -3.23
C GLN A 205 12.75 3.08 -2.09
N GLY A 206 13.12 2.69 -0.88
CA GLY A 206 12.34 2.94 0.30
C GLY A 206 13.22 3.37 1.46
N GLU A 207 12.64 4.18 2.33
CA GLU A 207 13.28 4.65 3.54
C GLU A 207 12.30 4.59 4.70
N LEU A 208 12.68 3.89 5.75
CA LEU A 208 11.97 3.85 7.02
C LEU A 208 12.81 4.58 8.06
N ARG A 209 12.23 5.63 8.64
CA ARG A 209 12.86 6.44 9.69
C ARG A 209 11.94 6.60 10.87
N GLY A 210 12.50 6.86 12.04
CA GLY A 210 11.71 7.28 13.19
C GLY A 210 12.24 6.78 14.52
N ARG A 211 11.31 6.57 15.45
CA ARG A 211 11.56 6.16 16.82
C ARG A 211 10.51 5.15 17.30
N ILE A 212 10.97 4.13 18.00
CA ILE A 212 10.16 3.19 18.77
C ILE A 212 10.69 3.23 20.20
N ALA A 213 9.87 3.64 21.16
CA ALA A 213 10.26 3.65 22.56
C ALA A 213 10.60 2.25 23.05
N ASP A 214 11.59 2.10 23.94
CA ASP A 214 12.00 0.77 24.42
C ASP A 214 10.88 0.03 25.17
N SER A 215 9.94 0.79 25.75
CA SER A 215 8.73 0.29 26.41
C SER A 215 7.62 -0.12 25.45
N HIS A 216 7.72 0.22 24.15
CA HIS A 216 6.68 -0.09 23.18
C HIS A 216 6.77 -1.57 22.73
N PRO A 217 5.66 -2.31 22.54
CA PRO A 217 5.71 -3.72 22.17
C PRO A 217 6.47 -4.01 20.86
N LEU A 218 6.47 -3.07 19.90
CA LEU A 218 7.28 -3.21 18.67
C LEU A 218 8.80 -3.18 18.91
N ALA A 219 9.28 -2.67 20.03
CA ALA A 219 10.72 -2.64 20.31
C ALA A 219 11.27 -4.07 20.48
N GLU A 220 10.48 -4.97 21.07
CA GLU A 220 10.84 -6.38 21.18
C GLU A 220 10.86 -7.06 19.82
N TRP A 221 9.84 -6.84 19.00
CA TRP A 221 9.83 -7.30 17.61
C TRP A 221 11.08 -6.82 16.89
N ARG A 222 11.40 -5.53 16.95
CA ARG A 222 12.60 -4.98 16.32
C ARG A 222 13.88 -5.71 16.73
N ARG A 223 14.09 -5.96 18.03
CA ARG A 223 15.27 -6.69 18.54
C ARG A 223 15.34 -8.15 18.07
N ARG A 224 14.19 -8.81 17.89
CA ARG A 224 14.15 -10.18 17.37
C ARG A 224 14.50 -10.23 15.87
N LEU A 225 14.04 -9.23 15.11
CA LEU A 225 14.24 -9.17 13.66
C LEU A 225 15.64 -8.63 13.29
N ASP A 226 16.19 -7.74 14.12
CA ASP A 226 17.54 -7.19 14.00
C ASP A 226 18.21 -7.18 15.39
N PRO A 227 18.96 -8.24 15.74
CA PRO A 227 19.64 -8.34 17.04
C PRO A 227 20.65 -7.22 17.30
N ASP A 228 21.15 -6.57 16.24
CA ASP A 228 22.12 -5.48 16.33
C ASP A 228 21.43 -4.11 16.49
N ALA A 229 20.09 -4.03 16.41
CA ALA A 229 19.34 -2.78 16.53
C ALA A 229 19.37 -2.22 17.96
N ARG A 230 20.20 -1.18 18.17
CA ARG A 230 20.35 -0.49 19.46
C ARG A 230 19.59 0.84 19.53
N GLY A 231 19.05 1.15 20.70
CA GLY A 231 18.41 2.44 21.04
C GLY A 231 17.11 2.69 20.30
N GLU A 232 16.37 3.75 20.63
CA GLU A 232 14.99 3.90 20.13
C GLU A 232 14.86 4.30 18.66
N ARG A 233 15.94 4.80 18.03
CA ARG A 233 15.91 5.32 16.66
C ARG A 233 15.96 4.21 15.60
N ILE A 234 15.29 4.47 14.48
CA ILE A 234 15.32 3.63 13.29
C ILE A 234 15.67 4.51 12.10
N GLU A 235 16.62 4.05 11.30
CA GLU A 235 16.88 4.58 9.98
C GLU A 235 17.32 3.43 9.09
N GLN A 236 16.51 3.13 8.08
CA GLN A 236 16.75 2.04 7.15
C GLN A 236 16.40 2.48 5.75
N ARG A 237 17.29 2.13 4.82
CA ARG A 237 17.05 2.27 3.39
C ARG A 237 17.03 0.89 2.76
N PHE A 238 16.12 0.68 1.82
CA PHE A 238 15.94 -0.60 1.15
C PHE A 238 15.55 -0.42 -0.31
N ARG A 239 15.72 -1.50 -1.08
CA ARG A 239 15.35 -1.61 -2.49
C ARG A 239 14.53 -2.88 -2.70
N TRP A 240 13.63 -2.89 -3.68
CA TRP A 240 12.81 -4.06 -4.04
C TRP A 240 12.68 -4.25 -5.55
#